data_AF-A0A7U6BLT5-F1
#
_entry.id   AF-A0A7U6BLT5-F1
#
_cell.length_a   1.000
_cell.length_b   1.000
_cell.length_c   1.000
_cell.angle_alpha   90.00
_cell.angle_beta   90.00
_cell.angle_gamma   90.00
#
_symmetry.space_group_name_H-M   'P 1'
#
loop_
_entity.id
_entity.type
_entity.pdbx_description
1 polymer ?
#
loop_
_entity_poly.entity_id
_entity_poly.type
_entity_poly.pdbx_seq_one_letter_code
_entity_poly.pdbx_strand_id
1 'polypeptide(L)'
;MSDKKDPYLYPGTDTLINNAGIRDKKQLEEFERDTVALNLSQLEESPIIGPFDKQRLKETHKRIFNGIYPWAGEFRENTGMMVKERLGNQVMYADSAYIEPELSKLFLSMEKEQFFHGMDPEKFSERLGHYYGELDALHPFREGNSRTLRQFTSDLALNAGMNLDWSMVAADDDARRKLYLARDVAVINADSSMLADIIKIAVSPIPTQTVDDNTRSNTDMSKQRVLVMNGQRVLQSEEAGKWKNDNVDKAGSIKPGIYPLYLSKGPDKASSYNGPILHADKQSVYQQVGKQIFKHDRQNFDKLPEVGTEKSISYDQTSGKAQVAAATEKQGRKFSR
;
A
#
# COMPACT_ATOMS: atom_id res chain seq x y z
N MET A 1 -37.54 21.14 5.17
CA MET A 1 -36.37 20.64 4.43
C MET A 1 -36.12 19.23 4.94
N SER A 2 -36.22 18.21 4.08
CA SER A 2 -36.05 16.82 4.50
C SER A 2 -34.61 16.62 4.94
N ASP A 3 -34.36 16.41 6.23
CA ASP A 3 -33.09 15.90 6.75
C ASP A 3 -32.85 14.55 6.08
N LYS A 4 -32.18 14.54 4.93
CA LYS A 4 -31.73 13.31 4.28
C LYS A 4 -30.68 12.68 5.19
N LYS A 5 -31.15 11.77 6.03
CA LYS A 5 -30.32 10.94 6.90
C LYS A 5 -29.40 10.11 6.02
N ASP A 6 -28.10 10.25 6.23
CA ASP A 6 -27.07 9.49 5.53
C ASP A 6 -27.36 7.97 5.69
N PRO A 7 -27.66 7.24 4.59
CA PRO A 7 -28.10 5.85 4.66
C PRO A 7 -26.99 4.89 5.10
N TYR A 8 -25.75 5.37 5.19
CA TYR A 8 -24.59 4.57 5.56
C TYR A 8 -24.30 4.57 7.07
N LEU A 9 -25.05 5.35 7.87
CA LEU A 9 -24.84 5.46 9.32
C LEU A 9 -25.85 4.63 10.11
N TYR A 10 -25.44 4.07 11.26
CA TYR A 10 -26.42 3.51 12.19
C TYR A 10 -27.39 4.60 12.67
N PRO A 11 -28.71 4.33 12.75
CA PRO A 11 -29.68 5.30 13.20
C PRO A 11 -29.31 5.94 14.55
N GLY A 12 -29.22 7.27 14.58
CA GLY A 12 -28.96 8.02 15.81
C GLY A 12 -27.47 8.10 16.20
N THR A 13 -26.56 7.70 15.31
CA THR A 13 -25.11 7.77 15.53
C THR A 13 -24.40 8.40 14.34
N ASP A 14 -23.12 8.75 14.51
CA ASP A 14 -22.20 9.14 13.44
C ASP A 14 -21.30 7.98 12.96
N THR A 15 -21.64 6.74 13.33
CA THR A 15 -20.85 5.54 13.02
C THR A 15 -21.39 4.80 11.81
N LEU A 16 -20.49 4.45 10.88
CA LEU A 16 -20.82 3.74 9.65
C LEU A 16 -21.30 2.31 9.93
N ILE A 17 -22.34 1.89 9.21
CA ILE A 17 -22.81 0.51 9.19
C ILE A 17 -21.69 -0.38 8.65
N ASN A 18 -21.29 -1.37 9.45
CA ASN A 18 -20.19 -2.27 9.16
C ASN A 18 -20.58 -3.73 9.46
N ASN A 19 -19.86 -4.66 8.84
CA ASN A 19 -20.15 -6.11 8.92
C ASN A 19 -19.89 -6.69 10.31
N ALA A 20 -19.06 -6.02 11.14
CA ALA A 20 -18.75 -6.45 12.50
C ALA A 20 -19.78 -5.96 13.55
N GLY A 21 -20.76 -5.13 13.16
CA GLY A 21 -21.76 -4.60 14.07
C GLY A 21 -21.24 -3.57 15.08
N ILE A 22 -20.04 -3.03 14.86
CA ILE A 22 -19.36 -2.10 15.78
C ILE A 22 -20.05 -0.73 15.72
N ARG A 23 -20.46 -0.20 16.87
CA ARG A 23 -21.15 1.12 16.96
C ARG A 23 -20.32 2.20 17.63
N ASP A 24 -19.21 1.83 18.27
CA ASP A 24 -18.24 2.79 18.77
C ASP A 24 -17.29 3.19 17.63
N LYS A 25 -17.18 4.49 17.40
CA LYS A 25 -16.41 5.03 16.29
C LYS A 25 -14.93 4.70 16.37
N LYS A 26 -14.33 4.79 17.56
CA LYS A 26 -12.91 4.53 17.76
C LYS A 26 -12.59 3.05 17.55
N GLN A 27 -13.44 2.16 18.07
CA GLN A 27 -13.33 0.72 17.82
C GLN A 27 -13.46 0.39 16.33
N LEU A 28 -14.35 1.08 15.60
CA LEU A 28 -14.48 0.90 14.16
C LEU A 28 -13.23 1.37 13.41
N GLU A 29 -12.66 2.51 13.80
CA GLU A 29 -11.41 3.03 13.22
C GLU A 29 -10.23 2.06 13.43
N GLU A 30 -10.10 1.49 14.63
CA GLU A 30 -9.07 0.49 14.95
C GLU A 30 -9.26 -0.80 14.12
N PHE A 31 -10.49 -1.33 14.07
CA PHE A 31 -10.84 -2.51 13.27
C PHE A 31 -10.60 -2.29 11.77
N GLU A 32 -11.01 -1.14 11.25
CA GLU A 32 -10.81 -0.77 9.85
C GLU A 32 -9.33 -0.68 9.51
N ARG A 33 -8.53 0.00 10.34
CA ARG A 33 -7.09 0.15 10.10
C ARG A 33 -6.40 -1.21 9.97
N ASP A 34 -6.67 -2.11 10.91
CA ASP A 34 -6.00 -3.41 10.97
C ASP A 34 -6.44 -4.31 9.80
N THR A 35 -7.73 -4.27 9.45
CA THR A 35 -8.27 -5.04 8.30
C THR A 35 -7.79 -4.50 6.95
N VAL A 36 -7.75 -3.17 6.78
CA VAL A 36 -7.22 -2.53 5.56
C VAL A 36 -5.74 -2.89 5.35
N ALA A 37 -4.93 -2.92 6.42
CA ALA A 37 -3.53 -3.30 6.31
C ALA A 37 -3.35 -4.73 5.78
N LEU A 38 -4.18 -5.67 6.26
CA LEU A 38 -4.19 -7.06 5.76
C LEU A 38 -4.64 -7.13 4.30
N ASN A 39 -5.72 -6.42 3.95
CA ASN A 39 -6.29 -6.43 2.61
C ASN A 39 -5.35 -5.81 1.56
N LEU A 40 -4.64 -4.73 1.90
CA LEU A 40 -3.61 -4.14 1.02
C LEU A 40 -2.47 -5.12 0.78
N SER A 41 -2.01 -5.83 1.81
CA SER A 41 -0.98 -6.86 1.64
C SER A 41 -1.44 -7.99 0.70
N GLN A 42 -2.69 -8.44 0.80
CA GLN A 42 -3.25 -9.43 -0.14
C GLN A 42 -3.39 -8.89 -1.57
N LEU A 43 -3.60 -7.59 -1.72
CA LEU A 43 -3.69 -6.95 -3.03
C LEU A 43 -2.32 -6.85 -3.71
N GLU A 44 -1.24 -6.64 -2.96
CA GLU A 44 0.13 -6.71 -3.48
C GLU A 44 0.47 -8.12 -3.99
N GLU A 45 -0.02 -9.16 -3.32
CA GLU A 45 0.21 -10.57 -3.72
C GLU A 45 -0.63 -11.00 -4.92
N SER A 46 -1.86 -10.48 -5.01
CA SER A 46 -2.80 -10.76 -6.09
C SER A 46 -3.32 -9.44 -6.66
N PRO A 47 -2.51 -8.76 -7.50
CA PRO A 47 -2.89 -7.50 -8.12
C PRO A 47 -4.15 -7.63 -8.98
N ILE A 48 -4.90 -6.54 -9.09
CA ILE A 48 -6.05 -6.49 -10.00
C ILE A 48 -5.53 -6.41 -11.44
N ILE A 49 -6.04 -7.29 -12.30
CA ILE A 49 -5.73 -7.31 -13.73
C ILE A 49 -6.97 -6.84 -14.49
N GLY A 50 -6.76 -5.99 -15.50
CA GLY A 50 -7.83 -5.48 -16.34
C GLY A 50 -7.64 -3.99 -16.67
N PRO A 51 -8.56 -3.42 -17.46
CA PRO A 51 -8.51 -2.03 -17.86
C PRO A 51 -8.60 -1.08 -16.66
N PHE A 52 -8.05 0.12 -16.80
CA PHE A 52 -8.22 1.20 -15.82
C PHE A 52 -9.54 1.91 -16.09
N ASP A 53 -10.60 1.40 -15.48
CA ASP A 53 -11.96 1.90 -15.62
C ASP A 53 -12.69 1.96 -14.27
N LYS A 54 -13.98 2.30 -14.32
CA LYS A 54 -14.85 2.34 -13.13
C LYS A 54 -14.95 0.99 -12.43
N GLN A 55 -14.90 -0.13 -13.16
CA GLN A 55 -14.98 -1.46 -12.55
C GLN A 55 -13.70 -1.78 -11.78
N ARG A 56 -12.53 -1.45 -12.33
CA ARG A 56 -11.27 -1.57 -11.60
C ARG A 56 -11.24 -0.67 -10.37
N LEU A 57 -11.77 0.55 -10.45
CA LEU A 57 -11.89 1.44 -9.29
C LEU A 57 -12.80 0.86 -8.19
N LYS A 58 -13.96 0.30 -8.57
CA LYS A 58 -14.86 -0.44 -7.67
C LYS A 58 -14.17 -1.65 -7.05
N GLU A 59 -13.45 -2.45 -7.85
CA GLU A 59 -12.74 -3.63 -7.37
C GLU A 59 -11.59 -3.25 -6.43
N THR A 60 -10.83 -2.19 -6.70
CA THR A 60 -9.80 -1.67 -5.77
C THR A 60 -10.44 -1.33 -4.43
N HIS A 61 -11.55 -0.60 -4.42
CA HIS A 61 -12.25 -0.28 -3.17
C HIS A 61 -12.77 -1.53 -2.48
N LYS A 62 -13.40 -2.44 -3.23
CA LYS A 62 -13.90 -3.70 -2.71
C LYS A 62 -12.79 -4.49 -2.03
N ARG A 63 -11.67 -4.72 -2.70
CA ARG A 63 -10.53 -5.47 -2.16
C ARG A 63 -10.00 -4.85 -0.87
N ILE A 64 -9.92 -3.53 -0.78
CA ILE A 64 -9.42 -2.82 0.40
C ILE A 64 -10.42 -2.89 1.58
N PHE A 65 -11.72 -2.75 1.33
CA PHE A 65 -12.75 -2.61 2.37
C PHE A 65 -13.64 -3.85 2.55
N ASN A 66 -13.36 -4.93 1.83
CA ASN A 66 -14.05 -6.20 1.99
C ASN A 66 -13.90 -6.71 3.42
N GLY A 67 -15.00 -7.23 3.98
CA GLY A 67 -15.06 -7.63 5.39
C GLY A 67 -15.29 -6.49 6.38
N ILE A 68 -15.11 -5.22 5.99
CA ILE A 68 -15.39 -4.05 6.84
C ILE A 68 -16.80 -3.53 6.56
N TYR A 69 -17.05 -3.11 5.32
CA TYR A 69 -18.31 -2.46 4.94
C TYR A 69 -19.16 -3.35 4.03
N PRO A 70 -20.49 -3.39 4.22
CA PRO A 70 -21.38 -4.15 3.34
C PRO A 70 -21.47 -3.56 1.93
N TRP A 71 -21.17 -2.27 1.78
CA TRP A 71 -21.15 -1.53 0.52
C TRP A 71 -19.74 -1.47 -0.10
N ALA A 72 -18.79 -2.28 0.36
CA ALA A 72 -17.44 -2.29 -0.17
C ALA A 72 -17.44 -2.58 -1.68
N GLY A 73 -17.00 -1.58 -2.46
CA GLY A 73 -16.95 -1.65 -3.92
C GLY A 73 -18.09 -0.91 -4.59
N GLU A 74 -19.09 -0.44 -3.86
CA GLU A 74 -20.21 0.31 -4.41
C GLU A 74 -20.00 1.82 -4.29
N PHE A 75 -20.35 2.54 -5.35
CA PHE A 75 -20.36 4.00 -5.30
C PHE A 75 -21.42 4.47 -4.30
N ARG A 76 -21.19 5.65 -3.71
CA ARG A 76 -22.17 6.23 -2.80
C ARG A 76 -23.40 6.68 -3.58
N GLU A 77 -24.56 6.35 -3.05
CA GLU A 77 -25.85 6.73 -3.63
C GLU A 77 -26.70 7.46 -2.59
N ASN A 78 -27.59 8.32 -3.06
CA ASN A 78 -28.57 9.03 -2.23
C ASN A 78 -28.00 9.91 -1.10
N THR A 79 -26.70 10.22 -1.12
CA THR A 79 -26.05 11.12 -0.15
C THR A 79 -26.18 12.59 -0.54
N GLY A 80 -26.53 12.88 -1.80
CA GLY A 80 -26.40 14.24 -2.34
C GLY A 80 -24.93 14.67 -2.42
N MET A 81 -24.68 15.97 -2.32
CA MET A 81 -23.33 16.52 -2.12
C MET A 81 -22.79 16.15 -0.74
N MET A 82 -21.51 15.79 -0.67
CA MET A 82 -20.83 15.58 0.61
C MET A 82 -20.00 16.82 0.96
N VAL A 83 -20.07 17.25 2.22
CA VAL A 83 -19.25 18.34 2.74
C VAL A 83 -18.44 17.81 3.91
N LYS A 84 -17.12 18.08 3.90
CA LYS A 84 -16.23 17.75 5.02
C LYS A 84 -15.59 19.04 5.55
N GLU A 85 -15.71 19.22 6.86
CA GLU A 85 -15.03 20.29 7.58
C GLU A 85 -13.52 19.99 7.69
N ARG A 86 -12.69 21.00 7.40
CA ARG A 86 -11.23 20.92 7.35
C ARG A 86 -10.61 22.22 7.88
N LEU A 87 -10.12 22.22 9.12
CA LEU A 87 -9.31 23.31 9.71
C LEU A 87 -9.79 24.74 9.31
N GLY A 88 -11.10 25.01 9.42
CA GLY A 88 -11.70 26.32 9.12
C GLY A 88 -12.24 26.50 7.69
N ASN A 89 -12.10 25.51 6.82
CA ASN A 89 -12.64 25.47 5.46
C ASN A 89 -13.60 24.28 5.27
N GLN A 90 -14.48 24.40 4.27
CA GLN A 90 -15.33 23.31 3.80
C GLN A 90 -14.79 22.75 2.49
N VAL A 91 -14.58 21.44 2.44
CA VAL A 91 -14.33 20.71 1.19
C VAL A 91 -15.65 20.11 0.73
N MET A 92 -16.13 20.56 -0.41
CA MET A 92 -17.37 20.07 -1.03
C MET A 92 -17.03 19.09 -2.14
N TYR A 93 -17.72 17.96 -2.15
CA TYR A 93 -17.59 16.91 -3.17
C TYR A 93 -18.86 16.83 -4.01
N ALA A 94 -18.75 16.22 -5.19
CA ALA A 94 -19.83 16.12 -6.16
C ALA A 94 -21.14 15.55 -5.56
N ASP A 95 -22.28 15.86 -6.18
CA ASP A 95 -23.51 15.12 -5.85
C ASP A 95 -23.38 13.66 -6.28
N SER A 96 -23.83 12.72 -5.43
CA SER A 96 -23.87 11.29 -5.74
C SER A 96 -24.48 10.96 -7.10
N ALA A 97 -25.44 11.75 -7.59
CA ALA A 97 -26.09 11.55 -8.88
C ALA A 97 -25.13 11.70 -10.09
N TYR A 98 -23.99 12.38 -9.93
CA TYR A 98 -23.05 12.65 -11.01
C TYR A 98 -21.78 11.78 -10.98
N ILE A 99 -21.59 10.92 -9.98
CA ILE A 99 -20.36 10.12 -9.83
C ILE A 99 -20.07 9.28 -11.07
N GLU A 100 -20.99 8.40 -11.45
CA GLU A 100 -20.78 7.46 -12.54
C GLU A 100 -20.64 8.12 -13.93
N PRO A 101 -21.47 9.11 -14.33
CA PRO A 101 -21.30 9.78 -15.62
C PRO A 101 -20.00 10.59 -15.70
N GLU A 102 -19.58 11.26 -14.63
CA GLU A 102 -18.32 12.02 -14.63
C GLU A 102 -17.09 11.10 -14.60
N LEU A 103 -17.12 10.00 -13.82
CA LEU A 103 -16.06 8.97 -13.87
C LEU A 103 -15.88 8.43 -15.29
N SER A 104 -16.98 8.19 -16.00
CA SER A 104 -16.93 7.69 -17.39
C SER A 104 -16.21 8.68 -18.31
N LYS A 105 -16.42 10.00 -18.15
CA LYS A 105 -15.70 11.03 -18.91
C LYS A 105 -14.22 11.08 -18.53
N LEU A 106 -13.89 10.98 -17.24
CA LEU A 106 -12.50 11.00 -16.78
C LEU A 106 -11.70 9.83 -17.34
N PHE A 107 -12.24 8.60 -17.29
CA PHE A 107 -11.55 7.44 -17.86
C PHE A 107 -11.39 7.52 -19.38
N LEU A 108 -12.37 8.05 -20.11
CA LEU A 108 -12.22 8.32 -21.55
C LEU A 108 -11.11 9.34 -21.84
N SER A 109 -10.95 10.35 -20.99
CA SER A 109 -9.86 11.33 -21.14
C SER A 109 -8.49 10.71 -20.82
N MET A 110 -8.39 9.87 -19.78
CA MET A 110 -7.17 9.11 -19.49
C MET A 110 -6.79 8.18 -20.65
N GLU A 111 -7.78 7.50 -21.25
CA GLU A 111 -7.56 6.61 -22.40
C GLU A 111 -7.04 7.36 -23.63
N LYS A 112 -7.58 8.56 -23.91
CA LYS A 112 -7.05 9.45 -24.98
C LYS A 112 -5.60 9.86 -24.73
N GLU A 113 -5.19 9.95 -23.48
CA GLU A 113 -3.80 10.19 -23.06
C GLU A 113 -2.99 8.90 -22.88
N GLN A 114 -3.50 7.78 -23.40
CA GLN A 114 -2.86 6.46 -23.37
C GLN A 114 -2.50 6.00 -21.96
N PHE A 115 -3.30 6.40 -20.95
CA PHE A 115 -3.03 6.13 -19.54
C PHE A 115 -1.59 6.54 -19.13
N PHE A 116 -1.10 7.64 -19.72
CA PHE A 116 0.19 8.27 -19.43
C PHE A 116 1.43 7.47 -19.85
N HIS A 117 1.28 6.43 -20.68
CA HIS A 117 2.43 5.69 -21.21
C HIS A 117 3.38 6.62 -21.98
N GLY A 118 4.68 6.42 -21.74
CA GLY A 118 5.74 7.15 -22.45
C GLY A 118 5.94 8.60 -22.01
N MET A 119 5.23 9.06 -20.98
CA MET A 119 5.50 10.37 -20.36
C MET A 119 6.76 10.30 -19.51
N ASP A 120 7.53 11.40 -19.46
CA ASP A 120 8.59 11.56 -18.46
C ASP A 120 8.00 11.78 -17.05
N PRO A 121 8.81 11.67 -15.97
CA PRO A 121 8.31 11.82 -14.60
C PRO A 121 7.62 13.17 -14.32
N GLU A 122 8.06 14.24 -14.97
CA GLU A 122 7.50 15.57 -14.78
C GLU A 122 6.10 15.65 -15.39
N LYS A 123 5.97 15.27 -16.66
CA LYS A 123 4.67 15.27 -17.33
C LYS A 123 3.70 14.25 -16.73
N PHE A 124 4.21 13.07 -16.36
CA PHE A 124 3.42 12.06 -15.66
C PHE A 124 2.85 12.60 -14.35
N SER A 125 3.66 13.29 -13.55
CA SER A 125 3.24 13.84 -12.25
C SER A 125 2.20 14.95 -12.41
N GLU A 126 2.36 15.82 -13.41
CA GLU A 126 1.38 16.85 -13.76
C GLU A 126 0.02 16.23 -14.12
N ARG A 127 0.01 15.25 -15.04
CA ARG A 127 -1.23 14.61 -15.50
C ARG A 127 -1.86 13.77 -14.40
N LEU A 128 -1.09 12.96 -13.68
CA LEU A 128 -1.61 12.17 -12.57
C LEU A 128 -2.16 13.07 -11.46
N GLY A 129 -1.51 14.19 -11.16
CA GLY A 129 -2.01 15.18 -10.19
C GLY A 129 -3.38 15.73 -10.58
N HIS A 130 -3.55 16.13 -11.84
CA HIS A 130 -4.84 16.58 -12.36
C HIS A 130 -5.93 15.52 -12.16
N TYR A 131 -5.72 14.30 -12.67
CA TYR A 131 -6.74 13.26 -12.59
C TYR A 131 -7.00 12.75 -11.17
N TYR A 132 -5.99 12.72 -10.30
CA TYR A 132 -6.20 12.41 -8.89
C TYR A 132 -7.13 13.46 -8.26
N GLY A 133 -6.89 14.75 -8.52
CA GLY A 133 -7.74 15.84 -8.04
C GLY A 133 -9.20 15.69 -8.49
N GLU A 134 -9.42 15.42 -9.78
CA GLU A 134 -10.77 15.18 -10.34
C GLU A 134 -11.46 13.98 -9.68
N LEU A 135 -10.75 12.85 -9.54
CA LEU A 135 -11.28 11.65 -8.88
C LEU A 135 -11.61 11.91 -7.40
N ASP A 136 -10.80 12.70 -6.69
CA ASP A 136 -11.02 13.03 -5.29
C ASP A 136 -12.19 14.01 -5.10
N ALA A 137 -12.39 14.93 -6.05
CA ALA A 137 -13.52 15.86 -6.09
C ALA A 137 -14.86 15.12 -6.33
N LEU A 138 -14.86 14.07 -7.16
CA LEU A 138 -16.03 13.18 -7.30
C LEU A 138 -16.32 12.42 -6.00
N HIS A 139 -15.28 12.04 -5.27
CA HIS A 139 -15.37 11.32 -4.00
C HIS A 139 -16.31 10.10 -4.09
N PRO A 140 -16.02 9.14 -4.98
CA PRO A 140 -17.01 8.17 -5.49
C PRO A 140 -17.56 7.20 -4.43
N PHE A 141 -16.84 6.97 -3.33
CA PHE A 141 -17.25 6.05 -2.27
C PHE A 141 -17.67 6.81 -1.01
N ARG A 142 -18.43 6.17 -0.12
CA ARG A 142 -18.87 6.80 1.13
C ARG A 142 -17.71 7.05 2.10
N GLU A 143 -16.80 6.11 2.23
CA GLU A 143 -15.56 6.20 2.99
C GLU A 143 -14.49 5.40 2.23
N GLY A 144 -13.20 5.69 2.45
CA GLY A 144 -12.12 4.92 1.86
C GLY A 144 -11.53 5.49 0.56
N ASN A 145 -12.03 6.64 0.09
CA ASN A 145 -11.60 7.26 -1.17
C ASN A 145 -10.08 7.41 -1.27
N SER A 146 -9.42 8.02 -0.29
CA SER A 146 -7.98 8.29 -0.37
C SER A 146 -7.13 7.02 -0.42
N ARG A 147 -7.55 5.94 0.26
CA ARG A 147 -6.83 4.66 0.24
C ARG A 147 -7.00 3.96 -1.11
N THR A 148 -8.22 4.00 -1.63
CA THR A 148 -8.55 3.47 -2.95
C THR A 148 -7.80 4.22 -4.05
N LEU A 149 -7.85 5.55 -4.06
CA LEU A 149 -7.18 6.36 -5.09
C LEU A 149 -5.66 6.19 -5.05
N ARG A 150 -5.04 6.13 -3.87
CA ARG A 150 -3.60 5.87 -3.77
C ARG A 150 -3.21 4.51 -4.36
N GLN A 151 -3.93 3.45 -4.02
CA GLN A 151 -3.67 2.13 -4.60
C GLN A 151 -3.91 2.12 -6.12
N PHE A 152 -5.06 2.63 -6.56
CA PHE A 152 -5.43 2.69 -7.98
C PHE A 152 -4.41 3.46 -8.81
N THR A 153 -3.89 4.56 -8.28
CA THR A 153 -2.89 5.39 -8.97
C THR A 153 -1.49 4.80 -8.90
N SER A 154 -1.13 4.03 -7.86
CA SER A 154 0.09 3.23 -7.85
C SER A 154 0.04 2.15 -8.93
N ASP A 155 -1.08 1.43 -9.07
CA ASP A 155 -1.28 0.46 -10.14
C ASP A 155 -1.17 1.12 -11.53
N LEU A 156 -1.79 2.31 -11.70
CA LEU A 156 -1.76 3.07 -12.94
C LEU A 156 -0.35 3.53 -13.30
N ALA A 157 0.41 3.98 -12.30
CA ALA A 157 1.82 4.34 -12.47
C ALA A 157 2.63 3.14 -12.94
N LEU A 158 2.47 1.97 -12.29
CA LEU A 158 3.18 0.75 -12.68
C LEU A 158 2.89 0.38 -14.13
N ASN A 159 1.62 0.48 -14.53
CA ASN A 159 1.20 0.24 -15.90
C ASN A 159 1.85 1.22 -16.90
N ALA A 160 2.00 2.50 -16.52
CA ALA A 160 2.66 3.52 -17.33
C ALA A 160 4.20 3.45 -17.32
N GLY A 161 4.81 2.47 -16.64
CA GLY A 161 6.26 2.34 -16.52
C GLY A 161 6.89 3.20 -15.43
N MET A 162 6.09 3.67 -14.47
CA MET A 162 6.50 4.49 -13.33
C MET A 162 6.30 3.73 -12.02
N ASN A 163 7.20 3.89 -11.06
CA ASN A 163 6.96 3.51 -9.68
C ASN A 163 6.46 4.73 -8.90
N LEU A 164 5.33 4.60 -8.21
CA LEU A 164 4.73 5.64 -7.36
C LEU A 164 4.64 5.15 -5.91
N ASP A 165 5.53 5.66 -5.05
CA ASP A 165 5.59 5.29 -3.64
C ASP A 165 4.97 6.37 -2.74
N TRP A 166 3.66 6.23 -2.50
CA TRP A 166 2.93 7.12 -1.59
C TRP A 166 3.49 7.16 -0.16
N SER A 167 4.29 6.18 0.25
CA SER A 167 4.86 6.18 1.59
C SER A 167 5.97 7.20 1.78
N MET A 168 6.61 7.68 0.69
CA MET A 168 7.56 8.79 0.74
C MET A 168 6.90 10.11 1.16
N VAL A 169 5.67 10.34 0.70
CA VAL A 169 4.90 11.57 0.95
C VAL A 169 3.89 11.43 2.10
N ALA A 170 3.98 10.32 2.84
CA ALA A 170 3.19 10.07 4.05
C ALA A 170 4.06 9.53 5.20
N ALA A 171 5.39 9.68 5.10
CA ALA A 171 6.38 9.12 6.01
C ALA A 171 6.26 9.67 7.45
N ASP A 172 5.87 10.93 7.57
CA ASP A 172 5.65 11.61 8.85
C ASP A 172 4.38 12.47 8.80
N ASP A 173 4.06 13.10 9.93
CA ASP A 173 2.85 13.90 10.10
C ASP A 173 2.85 15.18 9.23
N ASP A 174 4.01 15.77 8.97
CA ASP A 174 4.13 16.97 8.14
C ASP A 174 3.93 16.64 6.65
N ALA A 175 4.61 15.58 6.16
CA ALA A 175 4.42 15.07 4.81
C ALA A 175 2.96 14.68 4.57
N ARG A 176 2.35 13.97 5.52
CA ARG A 176 0.92 13.59 5.44
C ARG A 176 0.00 14.80 5.42
N ARG A 177 0.29 15.82 6.25
CA ARG A 177 -0.47 17.07 6.27
C ARG A 177 -0.35 17.81 4.93
N LYS A 178 0.84 17.87 4.34
CA LYS A 178 1.06 18.47 3.01
C LYS A 178 0.27 17.75 1.93
N LEU A 179 0.26 16.41 1.94
CA LEU A 179 -0.55 15.63 1.01
C LEU A 179 -2.05 15.90 1.17
N TYR A 180 -2.55 16.01 2.41
CA TYR A 180 -3.96 16.33 2.64
C TYR A 180 -4.31 17.75 2.20
N LEU A 181 -3.44 18.72 2.49
CA LEU A 181 -3.61 20.10 2.04
C LEU A 181 -3.63 20.18 0.51
N ALA A 182 -2.69 19.54 -0.19
CA ALA A 182 -2.64 19.55 -1.64
C ALA A 182 -3.91 18.96 -2.27
N ARG A 183 -4.46 17.91 -1.67
CA ARG A 183 -5.74 17.33 -2.09
C ARG A 183 -6.91 18.28 -1.86
N ASP A 184 -7.00 18.88 -0.67
CA ASP A 184 -8.06 19.82 -0.35
C ASP A 184 -8.00 21.05 -1.28
N VAL A 185 -6.79 21.57 -1.58
CA VAL A 185 -6.57 22.65 -2.56
C VAL A 185 -7.01 22.23 -3.96
N ALA A 186 -6.67 21.02 -4.41
CA ALA A 186 -7.11 20.52 -5.71
C ALA A 186 -8.64 20.47 -5.83
N VAL A 187 -9.34 20.05 -4.76
CA VAL A 187 -10.81 19.99 -4.76
C VAL A 187 -11.44 21.39 -4.64
N ILE A 188 -10.94 22.25 -3.76
CA ILE A 188 -11.54 23.57 -3.50
C ILE A 188 -11.28 24.53 -4.66
N ASN A 189 -10.05 24.55 -5.19
CA ASN A 189 -9.60 25.57 -6.13
C ASN A 189 -9.50 25.05 -7.58
N ALA A 190 -9.76 23.76 -7.83
CA ALA A 190 -9.45 23.09 -9.09
C ALA A 190 -7.97 23.25 -9.51
N ASP A 191 -7.08 23.38 -8.53
CA ASP A 191 -5.64 23.56 -8.72
C ASP A 191 -4.88 22.34 -8.21
N SER A 192 -4.43 21.48 -9.14
CA SER A 192 -3.69 20.27 -8.84
C SER A 192 -2.17 20.46 -8.82
N SER A 193 -1.64 21.68 -8.89
CA SER A 193 -0.20 21.96 -8.96
C SER A 193 0.55 21.41 -7.74
N MET A 194 0.08 21.71 -6.53
CA MET A 194 0.64 21.19 -5.29
C MET A 194 0.61 19.66 -5.23
N LEU A 195 -0.44 19.04 -5.78
CA LEU A 195 -0.57 17.60 -5.79
C LEU A 195 0.40 16.97 -6.79
N ALA A 196 0.59 17.58 -7.97
CA ALA A 196 1.60 17.18 -8.94
C ALA A 196 3.02 17.26 -8.37
N ASP A 197 3.35 18.32 -7.62
CA ASP A 197 4.65 18.45 -6.95
C ASP A 197 4.88 17.34 -5.93
N ILE A 198 3.85 16.99 -5.14
CA ILE A 198 3.94 15.89 -4.19
C ILE A 198 4.12 14.55 -4.92
N ILE A 199 3.37 14.31 -5.99
CA ILE A 199 3.51 13.10 -6.80
C ILE A 199 4.93 13.02 -7.39
N LYS A 200 5.48 14.12 -7.87
CA LYS A 200 6.83 14.19 -8.45
C LYS A 200 7.91 13.72 -7.47
N ILE A 201 7.75 13.98 -6.17
CA ILE A 201 8.66 13.49 -5.12
C ILE A 201 8.59 11.96 -4.98
N ALA A 202 7.42 11.37 -5.22
CA ALA A 202 7.12 9.95 -5.02
C ALA A 202 7.26 9.09 -6.30
N VAL A 203 7.50 9.71 -7.47
CA VAL A 203 7.57 9.03 -8.77
C VAL A 203 9.02 8.78 -9.18
N SER A 204 9.26 7.60 -9.74
CA SER A 204 10.52 7.25 -10.41
C SER A 204 10.25 6.37 -11.64
N PRO A 205 10.99 6.51 -12.75
CA PRO A 205 10.90 5.58 -13.86
C PRO A 205 11.25 4.16 -13.41
N ILE A 206 10.50 3.17 -13.88
CA ILE A 206 10.93 1.77 -13.79
C ILE A 206 11.98 1.57 -14.88
N PRO A 207 13.21 1.13 -14.55
CA PRO A 207 14.22 0.86 -15.56
C PRO A 207 13.67 -0.15 -16.56
N THR A 208 13.62 0.23 -17.83
CA THR A 208 13.37 -0.71 -18.92
C THR A 208 14.53 -1.69 -18.92
N GLN A 209 14.32 -2.89 -18.38
CA GLN A 209 15.19 -4.01 -18.74
C GLN A 209 14.99 -4.19 -20.24
N THR A 210 16.05 -3.97 -21.01
CA THR A 210 16.14 -4.49 -22.37
C THR A 210 15.98 -5.99 -22.26
N VAL A 211 14.79 -6.47 -22.59
CA VAL A 211 14.53 -7.90 -22.73
C VAL A 211 15.29 -8.33 -23.99
N ASP A 212 16.49 -8.85 -23.80
CA ASP A 212 17.06 -9.75 -24.80
C ASP A 212 16.09 -10.92 -24.93
N ASP A 213 15.56 -11.08 -26.14
CA ASP A 213 14.45 -11.96 -26.51
C ASP A 213 14.81 -13.46 -26.49
N ASN A 214 15.70 -13.87 -25.58
CA ASN A 214 16.16 -15.24 -25.41
C ASN A 214 16.26 -15.61 -23.92
N THR A 215 15.11 -15.76 -23.26
CA THR A 215 14.90 -16.75 -22.18
C THR A 215 13.42 -16.82 -21.80
N ARG A 216 12.57 -17.28 -22.71
CA ARG A 216 11.37 -18.02 -22.31
C ARG A 216 11.78 -19.41 -21.84
N SER A 217 12.32 -19.48 -20.62
CA SER A 217 12.33 -20.70 -19.82
C SER A 217 12.49 -20.33 -18.34
N ASN A 218 11.37 -20.12 -17.65
CA ASN A 218 11.33 -20.41 -16.22
C ASN A 218 9.92 -20.83 -15.81
N THR A 219 9.57 -22.05 -16.19
CA THR A 219 8.62 -22.86 -15.44
C THR A 219 9.19 -23.08 -14.04
N ASP A 220 8.40 -22.75 -13.02
CA ASP A 220 8.49 -23.26 -11.66
C ASP A 220 9.68 -22.79 -10.79
N MET A 221 9.63 -21.53 -10.36
CA MET A 221 10.27 -21.13 -9.10
C MET A 221 9.21 -21.18 -8.00
N SER A 222 9.32 -22.14 -7.08
CA SER A 222 8.45 -22.26 -5.90
C SER A 222 8.45 -20.95 -5.12
N LYS A 223 7.33 -20.21 -5.09
CA LYS A 223 7.24 -18.98 -4.29
C LYS A 223 7.10 -19.34 -2.82
N GLN A 224 7.81 -18.64 -1.95
CA GLN A 224 7.72 -18.81 -0.50
C GLN A 224 7.42 -17.50 0.21
N ARG A 225 6.63 -17.56 1.27
CA ARG A 225 6.32 -16.42 2.14
C ARG A 225 6.22 -16.83 3.60
N VAL A 226 6.34 -15.86 4.49
CA VAL A 226 6.08 -16.03 5.92
C VAL A 226 4.82 -15.24 6.29
N LEU A 227 3.84 -15.90 6.89
CA LEU A 227 2.65 -15.28 7.47
C LEU A 227 2.80 -15.25 8.99
N VAL A 228 2.66 -14.07 9.60
CA VAL A 228 2.64 -13.92 11.05
C VAL A 228 1.26 -13.47 11.51
N MET A 229 0.60 -14.30 12.31
CA MET A 229 -0.71 -14.00 12.90
C MET A 229 -0.85 -14.69 14.26
N ASN A 230 -1.52 -14.04 15.22
CA ASN A 230 -1.79 -14.60 16.55
C ASN A 230 -0.54 -15.16 17.28
N GLY A 231 0.62 -14.51 17.09
CA GLY A 231 1.89 -14.95 17.68
C GLY A 231 2.54 -16.18 17.02
N GLN A 232 1.95 -16.69 15.95
CA GLN A 232 2.49 -17.79 15.13
C GLN A 232 3.16 -17.25 13.87
N ARG A 233 4.21 -17.94 13.43
CA ARG A 233 4.92 -17.75 12.15
C ARG A 233 4.68 -18.98 11.28
N VAL A 234 4.03 -18.80 10.14
CA VAL A 234 3.71 -19.87 9.20
C VAL A 234 4.52 -19.66 7.93
N LEU A 235 5.41 -20.61 7.62
CA LEU A 235 6.05 -20.67 6.30
C LEU A 235 5.05 -21.27 5.31
N GLN A 236 4.88 -20.63 4.16
CA GLN A 236 4.02 -21.12 3.10
C GLN A 236 4.75 -21.15 1.76
N SER A 237 4.48 -22.19 0.98
CA SER A 237 4.93 -22.33 -0.41
C SER A 237 3.73 -22.34 -1.35
N GLU A 238 3.91 -21.79 -2.54
CA GLU A 238 2.91 -21.81 -3.61
C GLU A 238 3.13 -23.02 -4.51
N GLU A 239 2.13 -23.88 -4.61
CA GLU A 239 2.07 -24.99 -5.56
C GLU A 239 0.84 -24.80 -6.46
N ALA A 240 1.03 -24.68 -7.77
CA ALA A 240 -0.05 -24.52 -8.76
C ALA A 240 -1.08 -23.41 -8.43
N GLY A 241 -0.60 -22.26 -7.94
CA GLY A 241 -1.46 -21.12 -7.59
C GLY A 241 -2.14 -21.20 -6.22
N LYS A 242 -1.84 -22.24 -5.41
CA LYS A 242 -2.38 -22.40 -4.06
C LYS A 242 -1.27 -22.38 -3.02
N TRP A 243 -1.48 -21.62 -1.95
CA TRP A 243 -0.58 -21.58 -0.80
C TRP A 243 -0.82 -22.76 0.13
N LYS A 244 0.26 -23.43 0.50
CA LYS A 244 0.28 -24.54 1.46
C LYS A 244 1.13 -24.15 2.66
N ASN A 245 0.73 -24.58 3.86
CA ASN A 245 1.54 -24.41 5.06
C ASN A 245 2.63 -25.49 5.10
N ASP A 246 3.88 -25.06 5.13
CA ASP A 246 5.03 -25.96 5.22
C ASP A 246 5.46 -26.17 6.67
N ASN A 247 5.50 -25.09 7.44
CA ASN A 247 5.92 -25.14 8.85
C ASN A 247 5.24 -24.05 9.68
N VAL A 248 5.03 -24.31 10.97
CA VAL A 248 4.45 -23.36 11.93
C VAL A 248 5.32 -23.30 13.18
N ASP A 249 5.82 -22.11 13.50
CA ASP A 249 6.67 -21.83 14.65
C ASP A 249 6.15 -20.61 15.44
N LYS A 250 6.83 -20.25 16.53
CA LYS A 250 6.55 -18.99 17.23
C LYS A 250 7.08 -17.79 16.44
N ALA A 251 6.32 -16.69 16.46
CA ALA A 251 6.69 -15.45 15.77
C ALA A 251 7.90 -14.73 16.37
N GLY A 252 8.12 -14.87 17.67
CA GLY A 252 9.17 -14.12 18.37
C GLY A 252 8.91 -12.61 18.29
N SER A 253 9.89 -11.84 17.85
CA SER A 253 9.80 -10.38 17.66
C SER A 253 9.19 -9.96 16.32
N ILE A 254 8.88 -10.90 15.42
CA ILE A 254 8.29 -10.57 14.12
C ILE A 254 6.85 -10.09 14.33
N LYS A 255 6.52 -8.92 13.79
CA LYS A 255 5.18 -8.33 13.90
C LYS A 255 4.17 -9.09 13.05
N PRO A 256 2.86 -9.03 13.37
CA PRO A 256 1.83 -9.57 12.50
C PRO A 256 1.89 -8.96 11.09
N GLY A 257 1.75 -9.79 10.06
CA GLY A 257 1.86 -9.38 8.66
C GLY A 257 2.21 -10.54 7.74
N ILE A 258 2.24 -10.26 6.43
CA ILE A 258 2.71 -11.21 5.40
C ILE A 258 4.03 -10.71 4.84
N TYR A 259 4.98 -11.64 4.71
CA TYR A 259 6.36 -11.39 4.33
C TYR A 259 6.71 -12.22 3.09
N PRO A 260 6.57 -11.66 1.88
CA PRO A 260 6.84 -12.38 0.63
C PRO A 260 8.34 -12.57 0.42
N LEU A 261 8.87 -13.72 0.84
CA LEU A 261 10.31 -14.03 0.71
C LEU A 261 10.75 -14.10 -0.76
N TYR A 262 9.84 -14.46 -1.67
CA TYR A 262 10.11 -14.48 -3.12
C TYR A 262 10.34 -13.09 -3.73
N LEU A 263 10.00 -11.99 -3.03
CA LEU A 263 10.29 -10.61 -3.44
C LEU A 263 11.54 -10.02 -2.76
N SER A 264 12.30 -10.84 -2.04
CA SER A 264 13.50 -10.38 -1.32
C SER A 264 14.59 -9.84 -2.25
N LYS A 265 15.34 -8.84 -1.77
CA LYS A 265 16.52 -8.29 -2.46
C LYS A 265 17.82 -8.90 -1.92
N GLY A 266 18.85 -8.94 -2.76
CA GLY A 266 20.20 -9.25 -2.30
C GLY A 266 20.77 -8.13 -1.43
N PRO A 267 21.61 -8.44 -0.43
CA PRO A 267 22.28 -7.43 0.38
C PRO A 267 23.42 -6.75 -0.40
N ASP A 268 23.54 -5.44 -0.25
CA ASP A 268 24.78 -4.71 -0.46
C ASP A 268 25.74 -5.00 0.71
N LYS A 269 26.86 -5.65 0.40
CA LYS A 269 27.85 -6.07 1.41
C LYS A 269 28.59 -4.90 2.06
N ALA A 270 28.48 -3.68 1.55
CA ALA A 270 29.02 -2.48 2.23
C ALA A 270 28.10 -1.96 3.35
N SER A 271 26.85 -2.45 3.40
CA SER A 271 25.81 -1.96 4.32
C SER A 271 25.60 -2.87 5.54
N SER A 272 24.93 -2.34 6.56
CA SER A 272 24.48 -3.07 7.75
C SER A 272 22.96 -3.13 7.83
N TYR A 273 22.44 -4.31 8.17
CA TYR A 273 21.03 -4.65 8.11
C TYR A 273 20.50 -4.94 9.52
N ASN A 274 19.59 -4.10 9.99
CA ASN A 274 19.05 -4.19 11.35
C ASN A 274 17.55 -4.50 11.30
N GLY A 275 17.17 -5.62 11.90
CA GLY A 275 15.79 -6.05 12.00
C GLY A 275 15.62 -7.54 12.26
N PRO A 276 14.37 -8.03 12.29
CA PRO A 276 14.07 -9.39 12.68
C PRO A 276 14.42 -10.39 11.57
N ILE A 277 14.94 -11.55 11.95
CA ILE A 277 15.15 -12.68 11.05
C ILE A 277 13.80 -13.35 10.80
N LEU A 278 13.33 -13.30 9.55
CA LEU A 278 12.02 -13.82 9.13
C LEU A 278 12.05 -15.32 8.89
N HIS A 279 13.11 -15.81 8.25
CA HIS A 279 13.27 -17.22 7.89
C HIS A 279 14.75 -17.54 7.63
N ALA A 280 15.12 -18.81 7.77
CA ALA A 280 16.41 -19.32 7.33
C ALA A 280 16.25 -20.77 6.84
N ASP A 281 16.79 -21.05 5.66
CA ASP A 281 16.79 -22.37 5.03
C ASP A 281 18.22 -22.84 4.73
N LYS A 282 18.37 -23.88 3.91
CA LYS A 282 19.68 -24.48 3.57
C LYS A 282 20.54 -23.57 2.69
N GLN A 283 19.93 -22.62 1.98
CA GLN A 283 20.57 -21.75 0.99
C GLN A 283 20.56 -20.28 1.42
N SER A 284 19.64 -19.86 2.29
CA SER A 284 19.41 -18.44 2.54
C SER A 284 18.95 -18.10 3.94
N VAL A 285 19.23 -16.85 4.34
CA VAL A 285 18.74 -16.19 5.54
C VAL A 285 17.97 -14.95 5.12
N TYR A 286 16.74 -14.80 5.60
CA TYR A 286 15.83 -13.71 5.26
C TYR A 286 15.67 -12.77 6.45
N GLN A 287 15.92 -11.48 6.24
CA GLN A 287 15.81 -10.45 7.26
C GLN A 287 14.90 -9.31 6.79
N GLN A 288 14.02 -8.83 7.67
CA GLN A 288 13.28 -7.60 7.42
C GLN A 288 14.13 -6.40 7.84
N VAL A 289 14.26 -5.39 6.98
CA VAL A 289 14.85 -4.09 7.34
C VAL A 289 13.90 -2.99 6.86
N GLY A 290 13.27 -2.30 7.80
CA GLY A 290 12.16 -1.39 7.49
C GLY A 290 11.00 -2.13 6.82
N LYS A 291 10.66 -1.75 5.59
CA LYS A 291 9.63 -2.41 4.77
C LYS A 291 10.18 -3.42 3.77
N GLN A 292 11.51 -3.53 3.64
CA GLN A 292 12.14 -4.42 2.67
C GLN A 292 12.57 -5.74 3.31
N ILE A 293 12.68 -6.78 2.49
CA ILE A 293 13.19 -8.09 2.88
C ILE A 293 14.50 -8.33 2.14
N PHE A 294 15.55 -8.67 2.87
CA PHE A 294 16.86 -9.00 2.34
C PHE A 294 17.12 -10.50 2.45
N LYS A 295 17.58 -11.10 1.36
CA LYS A 295 17.97 -12.51 1.25
C LYS A 295 19.48 -12.60 1.23
N HIS A 296 20.03 -12.99 2.36
CA HIS A 296 21.44 -13.23 2.56
C HIS A 296 21.78 -14.67 2.21
N ASP A 297 22.89 -14.90 1.52
CA ASP A 297 23.36 -16.24 1.20
C ASP A 297 23.88 -16.97 2.45
N ARG A 298 23.32 -18.16 2.73
CA ARG A 298 23.61 -18.99 3.90
C ARG A 298 25.09 -19.32 4.02
N GLN A 299 25.83 -19.49 2.92
CA GLN A 299 27.24 -19.89 2.97
C GLN A 299 28.15 -18.84 3.63
N ASN A 300 27.69 -17.58 3.65
CA ASN A 300 28.42 -16.48 4.28
C ASN A 300 28.32 -16.52 5.83
N PHE A 301 27.44 -17.35 6.41
CA PHE A 301 27.25 -17.44 7.85
C PHE A 301 27.96 -18.65 8.44
N ASP A 302 28.81 -18.45 9.44
CA ASP A 302 29.41 -19.57 10.18
C ASP A 302 28.37 -20.22 11.10
N LYS A 303 27.47 -19.41 11.68
CA LYS A 303 26.31 -19.87 12.45
C LYS A 303 25.05 -19.13 11.99
N LEU A 304 23.95 -19.86 11.85
CA LEU A 304 22.65 -19.27 11.52
C LEU A 304 22.14 -18.39 12.66
N PRO A 305 21.62 -17.19 12.35
CA PRO A 305 20.91 -16.40 13.34
C PRO A 305 19.56 -17.06 13.68
N GLU A 306 19.10 -16.83 14.91
CA GLU A 306 17.83 -17.37 15.39
C GLU A 306 16.65 -16.66 14.71
N VAL A 307 15.78 -17.43 14.06
CA VAL A 307 14.58 -16.90 13.41
C VAL A 307 13.60 -16.38 14.46
N GLY A 308 13.02 -15.21 14.23
CA GLY A 308 12.13 -14.55 15.18
C GLY A 308 12.85 -13.64 16.17
N THR A 309 14.13 -13.32 15.95
CA THR A 309 14.90 -12.41 16.82
C THR A 309 15.47 -11.23 16.04
N GLU A 310 15.60 -10.09 16.72
CA GLU A 310 16.25 -8.88 16.19
C GLU A 310 17.77 -9.07 16.08
N LYS A 311 18.30 -8.86 14.88
CA LYS A 311 19.74 -8.99 14.60
C LYS A 311 20.26 -7.81 13.79
N SER A 312 21.55 -7.59 13.92
CA SER A 312 22.33 -6.75 13.01
C SER A 312 23.23 -7.66 12.17
N ILE A 313 23.09 -7.61 10.84
CA ILE A 313 23.93 -8.36 9.89
C ILE A 313 24.79 -7.36 9.11
N SER A 314 26.10 -7.55 9.13
CA SER A 314 27.07 -6.84 8.30
C SER A 314 28.02 -7.85 7.63
N TYR A 315 28.87 -7.39 6.73
CA TYR A 315 29.82 -8.25 6.02
C TYR A 315 31.26 -7.77 6.23
N ASP A 316 32.13 -8.72 6.54
CA ASP A 316 33.57 -8.50 6.53
C ASP A 316 34.05 -8.27 5.09
N GLN A 317 34.72 -7.15 4.84
CA GLN A 317 35.06 -6.73 3.47
C GLN A 317 36.17 -7.58 2.84
N THR A 318 36.95 -8.31 3.64
CA THR A 318 38.07 -9.14 3.15
C THR A 318 37.62 -10.57 2.86
N SER A 319 36.85 -11.17 3.77
CA SER A 319 36.41 -12.56 3.68
C SER A 319 35.01 -12.71 3.06
N GLY A 320 34.21 -11.63 3.02
CA GLY A 320 32.82 -11.67 2.58
C GLY A 320 31.88 -12.40 3.54
N LYS A 321 32.37 -12.80 4.71
CA LYS A 321 31.62 -13.51 5.75
C LYS A 321 30.66 -12.56 6.49
N ALA A 322 29.49 -13.07 6.81
CA ALA A 322 28.47 -12.35 7.54
C ALA A 322 28.80 -12.32 9.04
N GLN A 323 28.83 -11.12 9.61
CA GLN A 323 28.95 -10.89 11.04
C GLN A 323 27.55 -10.62 11.59
N VAL A 324 27.16 -11.39 12.61
CA VAL A 324 25.84 -11.29 13.23
C VAL A 324 25.99 -10.81 14.68
N ALA A 325 25.39 -9.66 14.98
CA ALA A 325 25.32 -9.12 16.33
C ALA A 325 23.86 -9.04 16.82
N ALA A 326 23.67 -8.95 18.14
CA ALA A 326 22.39 -8.53 18.69
C ALA A 326 22.11 -7.09 18.21
N ALA A 327 20.88 -6.79 17.78
CA ALA A 327 20.53 -5.43 17.42
C ALA A 327 20.65 -4.54 18.66
N THR A 328 21.51 -3.51 18.61
CA THR A 328 21.59 -2.52 19.69
C THR A 328 20.34 -1.66 19.67
N GLU A 329 19.67 -1.52 20.82
CA GLU A 329 18.60 -0.55 21.00
C GLU A 329 19.12 0.84 20.57
N LYS A 330 18.46 1.48 19.60
CA LYS A 330 18.63 2.93 19.43
C LYS A 330 18.21 3.57 20.75
N GLN A 331 19.20 4.09 21.50
CA GLN A 331 18.93 4.97 22.64
C GLN A 331 17.99 6.08 22.17
N GLY A 332 16.72 5.99 22.57
CA GLY A 332 15.80 7.09 22.46
C GLY A 332 16.39 8.27 23.22
N ARG A 333 16.59 9.41 22.54
CA ARG A 333 16.85 10.69 23.19
C ARG A 333 15.73 10.92 24.19
N LYS A 334 16.03 10.73 25.47
CA LYS A 334 15.23 11.21 26.59
C LYS A 334 15.16 12.73 26.46
N PHE A 335 14.02 13.26 26.04
CA PHE A 335 13.66 14.62 26.42
C PHE A 335 13.32 14.58 27.91
N SER A 336 14.22 15.13 28.71
CA SER A 336 14.01 15.34 30.13
C SER A 336 13.22 16.63 30.35
N ARG A 337 12.06 16.45 31.00
CA ARG A 337 11.23 17.40 31.77
C ARG A 337 10.63 18.61 31.07
#